data_AF-W4UY11-F1
#
_entry.id   AF-W4UY11-F1
#
_cell.length_a   1.000
_cell.length_b   1.000
_cell.length_c   1.000
_cell.angle_alpha   90.00
_cell.angle_beta   90.00
_cell.angle_gamma   90.00
#
_symmetry.space_group_name_H-M   'P 1'
#
loop_
_entity.id
_entity.type
_entity.pdbx_description
1 polymer ?
#
loop_
_entity_poly.entity_id
_entity_poly.type
_entity_poly.pdbx_seq_one_letter_code
_entity_poly.pdbx_strand_id
1 'polypeptide(L)'
;MIFFIALLHLPVWGQPDRKPEIEKLTKKIYSAKDFRRVADSWQLSVNELSCYPVISPVRNPTISSGFGMRRHPIYKTRKFHTGIDFAQVKGAPVYATGNGVVTRKVQFGIWEFYRN
;
A
#
# COMPACT_ATOMS: atom_id res chain seq x y z
N MET A 1 3.82 -15.08 36.03
CA MET A 1 2.88 -13.98 35.67
C MET A 1 2.51 -14.14 34.21
N ILE A 2 1.37 -14.78 33.95
CA ILE A 2 0.82 -15.03 32.62
C ILE A 2 -0.20 -13.93 32.36
N PHE A 3 0.06 -12.99 31.44
CA PHE A 3 -0.99 -12.18 30.84
C PHE A 3 -0.69 -11.91 29.35
N PHE A 4 -1.41 -12.66 28.50
CA PHE A 4 -1.93 -12.28 27.17
C PHE A 4 -0.96 -11.87 26.04
N ILE A 5 -0.43 -12.88 25.34
CA ILE A 5 -0.17 -12.79 23.90
C ILE A 5 -1.44 -13.30 23.19
N ALA A 6 -2.47 -12.46 23.03
CA ALA A 6 -3.65 -12.79 22.25
C ALA A 6 -4.52 -11.54 21.96
N LEU A 7 -4.09 -10.70 21.02
CA LEU A 7 -4.93 -9.81 20.19
C LEU A 7 -3.95 -9.10 19.25
N LEU A 8 -3.90 -9.38 17.94
CA LEU A 8 -4.75 -8.70 16.96
C LEU A 8 -4.74 -9.50 15.64
N HIS A 9 -5.37 -10.67 15.63
CA HIS A 9 -6.10 -11.12 14.44
C HIS A 9 -7.54 -10.61 14.60
N LEU A 10 -7.72 -9.28 14.55
CA LEU A 10 -9.09 -8.75 14.46
C LEU A 10 -9.68 -9.25 13.14
N PRO A 11 -10.82 -9.94 13.16
CA PRO A 11 -11.54 -10.22 11.93
C PRO A 11 -11.87 -8.87 11.29
N VAL A 12 -11.42 -8.66 10.05
CA VAL A 12 -11.78 -7.51 9.21
C VAL A 12 -13.25 -7.67 8.80
N TRP A 13 -14.16 -7.59 9.75
CA TRP A 13 -15.60 -7.63 9.54
C TRP A 13 -16.21 -6.46 10.31
N GLY A 14 -16.80 -5.51 9.58
CA GLY A 14 -17.53 -4.39 10.17
C GLY A 14 -16.77 -3.07 10.33
N GLN A 15 -15.55 -2.91 9.78
CA GLN A 15 -14.99 -1.56 9.66
C GLN A 15 -15.81 -0.77 8.61
N PRO A 16 -16.14 0.52 8.88
CA PRO A 16 -16.72 1.39 7.86
C PRO A 16 -15.86 1.34 6.59
N ASP A 17 -16.43 1.56 5.40
CA ASP A 17 -15.60 1.67 4.19
C ASP A 17 -14.71 2.92 4.30
N ARG A 18 -13.49 2.74 4.84
CA ARG A 18 -12.49 3.79 5.02
C ARG A 18 -11.74 4.08 3.72
N LYS A 19 -12.08 3.40 2.62
CA LYS A 19 -11.45 3.58 1.32
C LYS A 19 -11.33 5.05 0.88
N PRO A 20 -12.39 5.88 0.89
CA PRO A 20 -12.26 7.27 0.46
C PRO A 20 -11.35 8.10 1.39
N GLU A 21 -11.30 7.77 2.68
CA GLU A 21 -10.43 8.43 3.66
C GLU A 21 -8.96 8.04 3.43
N ILE A 22 -8.69 6.74 3.25
CA ILE A 22 -7.37 6.20 2.95
C ILE A 22 -6.87 6.75 1.61
N GLU A 23 -7.68 6.71 0.55
CA GLU A 23 -7.31 7.26 -0.76
C GLU A 23 -7.02 8.77 -0.67
N LYS A 24 -7.81 9.53 0.09
CA LYS A 24 -7.58 10.97 0.32
C LYS A 24 -6.30 11.26 1.08
N LEU A 25 -5.94 10.43 2.06
CA LEU A 25 -4.71 10.56 2.84
C LEU A 25 -3.49 10.12 2.04
N THR A 26 -3.53 8.97 1.38
CA THR A 26 -2.48 8.47 0.49
C THR A 26 -2.21 9.41 -0.67
N LYS A 27 -3.26 10.09 -1.20
CA LYS A 27 -3.12 11.14 -2.21
C LYS A 27 -2.43 12.41 -1.70
N LYS A 28 -2.18 12.56 -0.40
CA LYS A 28 -1.47 13.71 0.14
C LYS A 28 -0.03 13.43 0.51
N ILE A 29 0.39 12.17 0.69
CA ILE A 29 1.75 11.88 1.15
C ILE A 29 2.72 11.85 -0.03
N TYR A 30 2.99 13.03 -0.59
CA TYR A 30 3.88 13.22 -1.74
C TYR A 30 5.04 14.18 -1.48
N SER A 31 5.06 14.82 -0.32
CA SER A 31 6.10 15.78 0.07
C SER A 31 6.65 15.45 1.46
N ALA A 32 7.90 15.81 1.71
CA ALA A 32 8.51 15.78 3.04
C ALA A 32 7.66 16.53 4.09
N LYS A 33 6.92 17.57 3.65
CA LYS A 33 5.98 18.31 4.48
C LYS A 33 4.79 17.47 4.93
N ASP A 34 4.22 16.67 4.03
CA ASP A 34 3.08 15.82 4.34
C ASP A 34 3.51 14.62 5.20
N PHE A 35 4.70 14.07 4.95
CA PHE A 35 5.32 13.05 5.82
C PHE A 35 5.51 13.57 7.24
N ARG A 36 6.10 14.77 7.39
CA ARG A 36 6.29 15.40 8.71
C ARG A 36 4.97 15.63 9.43
N ARG A 37 3.92 16.02 8.70
CA ARG A 37 2.58 16.18 9.29
C ARG A 37 2.02 14.87 9.85
N VAL A 38 2.24 13.74 9.17
CA VAL A 38 1.85 12.43 9.70
C VAL A 38 2.66 12.11 10.97
N ALA A 39 3.98 12.33 10.94
CA ALA A 39 4.85 12.12 12.09
C ALA A 39 4.37 12.90 13.33
N ASP A 40 4.16 14.20 13.14
CA ASP A 40 3.71 15.12 14.19
C ASP A 40 2.32 14.71 14.71
N SER A 41 1.40 14.32 13.82
CA SER A 41 0.04 13.92 14.21
C SER A 41 -0.01 12.65 15.04
N TRP A 42 0.94 11.74 14.84
CA TRP A 42 1.04 10.48 15.57
C TRP A 42 2.05 10.55 16.72
N GLN A 43 2.66 11.73 16.93
CA GLN A 43 3.70 11.96 17.95
C GLN A 43 4.90 11.00 17.82
N LEU A 44 5.21 10.59 16.59
CA LEU A 44 6.31 9.67 16.29
C LEU A 44 7.58 10.45 15.90
N SER A 45 8.74 9.94 16.31
CA SER A 45 10.01 10.38 15.76
C SER A 45 10.14 9.99 14.29
N VAL A 46 11.02 10.67 13.56
CA VAL A 46 11.33 10.33 12.14
C VAL A 46 11.81 8.88 12.02
N ASN A 47 12.60 8.40 12.98
CA ASN A 47 13.08 7.01 13.00
C ASN A 47 11.93 6.02 13.15
N GLU A 48 10.98 6.27 14.06
CA GLU A 48 9.82 5.40 14.23
C GLU A 48 8.91 5.42 13.00
N LEU A 49 8.65 6.61 12.45
CA LEU A 49 7.81 6.75 11.27
C LEU A 49 8.44 6.08 10.04
N SER A 50 9.78 6.06 9.95
CA SER A 50 10.50 5.45 8.82
C SER A 50 10.21 3.95 8.65
N CYS A 51 9.79 3.26 9.72
CA CYS A 51 9.43 1.83 9.67
C CYS A 51 8.01 1.59 9.14
N TYR A 52 7.21 2.64 8.95
CA TYR A 52 5.87 2.54 8.36
C TYR A 52 5.91 2.81 6.86
N PRO A 53 5.02 2.20 6.06
CA PRO A 53 4.97 2.38 4.62
C PRO A 53 4.29 3.71 4.25
N VAL A 54 4.91 4.82 4.63
CA VAL A 54 4.29 6.16 4.53
C VAL A 54 4.77 6.97 3.33
N ILE A 55 5.90 6.65 2.70
CA ILE A 55 6.33 7.37 1.48
C ILE A 55 5.81 6.67 0.22
N SER A 56 5.69 7.43 -0.87
CA SER A 56 5.25 6.88 -2.15
C SER A 56 6.33 5.99 -2.78
N PRO A 57 5.96 4.82 -3.35
CA PRO A 57 6.93 3.92 -4.01
C PRO A 57 7.40 4.43 -5.37
N VAL A 58 6.79 5.48 -5.93
CA VAL A 58 7.14 6.06 -7.24
C VAL A 58 7.12 7.59 -7.17
N ARG A 59 7.91 8.26 -8.01
CA ARG A 59 7.90 9.72 -8.13
C ARG A 59 6.68 10.19 -8.92
N ASN A 60 6.03 11.28 -8.50
CA ASN A 60 4.84 11.84 -9.16
C ASN A 60 3.75 10.78 -9.44
N PRO A 61 3.24 10.10 -8.41
CA PRO A 61 2.34 8.95 -8.57
C PRO A 61 1.03 9.35 -9.23
N THR A 62 0.66 8.61 -10.27
CA THR A 62 -0.66 8.66 -10.90
C THR A 62 -1.34 7.32 -10.71
N ILE A 63 -2.44 7.28 -9.96
CA ILE A 63 -3.19 6.03 -9.72
C ILE A 63 -4.01 5.71 -10.97
N SER A 64 -3.71 4.58 -11.62
CA SER A 64 -4.48 4.07 -12.76
C SER A 64 -5.57 3.09 -12.34
N SER A 65 -5.37 2.36 -11.24
CA SER A 65 -6.38 1.49 -10.64
C SER A 65 -6.29 1.52 -9.12
N GLY A 66 -7.41 1.76 -8.45
CA GLY A 66 -7.49 1.74 -6.99
C GLY A 66 -7.69 0.35 -6.40
N PHE A 67 -7.70 0.29 -5.07
CA PHE A 67 -7.99 -0.92 -4.30
C PHE A 67 -9.49 -1.26 -4.30
N GLY A 68 -9.82 -2.55 -4.30
CA GLY A 68 -11.20 -3.06 -4.17
C GLY A 68 -11.80 -3.62 -5.46
N MET A 69 -13.13 -3.73 -5.51
CA MET A 69 -13.83 -4.43 -6.60
C MET A 69 -13.73 -3.69 -7.94
N ARG A 70 -13.16 -4.35 -8.96
CA ARG A 70 -13.09 -3.83 -10.34
C ARG A 70 -13.48 -4.87 -11.37
N ARG A 71 -13.84 -4.43 -12.57
CA ARG A 71 -14.11 -5.32 -13.71
C ARG A 71 -12.78 -5.88 -14.23
N HIS A 72 -12.65 -7.19 -14.23
CA HIS A 72 -11.45 -7.87 -14.72
C HIS A 72 -11.35 -7.71 -16.25
N PRO A 73 -10.19 -7.30 -16.79
CA PRO A 73 -10.07 -6.95 -18.21
C PRO A 73 -10.31 -8.15 -19.15
N ILE A 74 -9.92 -9.36 -18.72
CA ILE A 74 -10.08 -10.60 -19.48
C ILE A 74 -11.49 -11.19 -19.26
N TYR A 75 -11.77 -11.70 -18.06
CA TYR A 75 -13.03 -12.37 -17.73
C TYR A 75 -14.29 -11.49 -17.69
N LYS A 76 -14.15 -10.16 -17.74
CA LYS A 76 -15.25 -9.18 -17.64
C LYS A 76 -16.15 -9.29 -16.40
N THR A 77 -15.79 -10.12 -15.42
CA THR A 77 -16.43 -10.28 -14.11
C THR A 77 -15.87 -9.28 -13.11
N ARG A 78 -16.56 -9.06 -11.98
CA ARG A 78 -16.02 -8.26 -10.88
C ARG A 78 -15.05 -9.13 -10.07
N LYS A 79 -13.77 -8.74 -10.03
CA LYS A 79 -12.74 -9.34 -9.14
C LYS A 79 -12.20 -8.28 -8.19
N PHE A 80 -11.80 -8.72 -6.99
CA PHE A 80 -11.23 -7.82 -5.98
C PHE A 80 -9.76 -7.54 -6.29
N HIS A 81 -9.40 -6.26 -6.37
CA HIS A 81 -8.03 -5.80 -6.56
C HIS A 81 -7.38 -5.52 -5.21
N THR A 82 -6.42 -6.35 -4.82
CA THR A 82 -5.76 -6.29 -3.50
C THR A 82 -4.62 -5.26 -3.42
N GLY A 83 -4.43 -4.44 -4.46
CA GLY A 83 -3.38 -3.43 -4.54
C GLY A 83 -3.84 -2.14 -5.20
N ILE A 84 -2.88 -1.23 -5.41
CA ILE A 84 -3.06 0.03 -6.14
C ILE A 84 -2.06 0.02 -7.29
N ASP A 85 -2.53 0.35 -8.49
CA ASP A 85 -1.70 0.43 -9.68
C ASP A 85 -1.29 1.89 -9.93
N PHE A 86 0.01 2.11 -10.10
CA PHE A 86 0.57 3.40 -10.48
C PHE A 86 0.97 3.40 -11.95
N ALA A 87 0.47 4.37 -12.73
CA ALA A 87 0.93 4.61 -14.08
C ALA A 87 2.30 5.31 -14.06
N GLN A 88 3.29 4.69 -14.70
CA GLN A 88 4.66 5.20 -14.86
C GLN A 88 5.25 4.76 -16.19
N VAL A 89 6.30 5.44 -16.63
CA VAL A 89 7.10 5.04 -17.80
C VAL A 89 7.92 3.79 -17.48
N LYS A 90 8.20 2.97 -18.51
CA LYS A 90 9.05 1.78 -18.35
C LYS A 90 10.44 2.19 -17.85
N GLY A 91 10.95 1.47 -16.85
CA GLY A 91 12.25 1.75 -16.23
C GLY A 91 12.21 2.84 -15.16
N ALA A 92 11.03 3.38 -14.83
CA ALA A 92 10.89 4.27 -13.68
C ALA A 92 11.35 3.57 -12.39
N PRO A 93 12.16 4.25 -11.55
CA PRO A 93 12.64 3.67 -10.29
C PRO A 93 11.48 3.42 -9.33
N VAL A 94 11.57 2.31 -8.60
CA VAL A 94 10.64 1.93 -7.53
C VAL A 94 11.39 1.98 -6.21
N TYR A 95 10.82 2.66 -5.23
CA TYR A 95 11.40 2.88 -3.91
C TYR A 95 10.65 2.07 -2.85
N ALA A 96 11.35 1.68 -1.79
CA ALA A 96 10.71 1.13 -0.61
C ALA A 96 9.87 2.23 0.08
N THR A 97 8.67 1.88 0.54
CA THR A 97 7.76 2.84 1.19
C THR A 97 8.11 3.10 2.66
N GLY A 98 9.08 2.35 3.20
CA GLY A 98 9.61 2.45 4.55
C GLY A 98 10.84 1.54 4.70
N ASN A 99 11.53 1.65 5.83
CA ASN A 99 12.67 0.82 6.20
C ASN A 99 12.25 -0.64 6.40
N GLY A 100 13.08 -1.57 5.93
CA GLY A 100 12.83 -2.99 6.07
C GLY A 100 13.94 -3.83 5.45
N VAL A 101 13.79 -5.16 5.53
CA VAL A 101 14.72 -6.13 4.96
C VAL A 101 14.00 -6.90 3.87
N VAL A 102 14.65 -7.06 2.71
CA VAL A 102 14.11 -7.87 1.61
C VAL A 102 14.16 -9.34 2.01
N THR A 103 12.99 -9.97 2.14
CA THR A 103 12.86 -11.39 2.51
C THR A 103 12.63 -12.31 1.32
N ARG A 104 12.13 -11.78 0.19
CA ARG A 104 11.79 -12.57 -1.00
C ARG A 104 12.00 -11.76 -2.27
N LYS A 105 12.58 -12.40 -3.29
CA LYS A 105 12.64 -11.92 -4.67
C LYS A 105 12.09 -13.02 -5.59
N VAL A 106 11.21 -12.67 -6.50
CA VAL A 106 10.63 -13.61 -7.49
C VAL A 106 10.81 -13.03 -8.88
N GLN A 107 11.11 -13.88 -9.85
CA GLN A 107 11.14 -13.53 -11.26
C GLN A 107 10.08 -14.37 -11.96
N PHE A 108 9.04 -13.71 -12.47
CA PHE A 108 7.96 -14.38 -13.19
C PHE A 108 8.27 -14.42 -14.69
N GLY A 109 8.01 -15.57 -15.31
CA GLY A 109 8.00 -15.71 -16.76
C GLY A 109 6.70 -15.18 -17.38
N ILE A 110 6.73 -14.87 -18.69
CA ILE A 110 5.58 -14.33 -19.45
C ILE A 110 4.32 -15.21 -19.31
N TRP A 111 4.49 -16.52 -19.11
CA TRP A 111 3.42 -17.51 -19.04
C TRP A 111 2.81 -17.73 -17.64
N GLU A 112 3.42 -17.19 -16.58
CA GLU A 112 2.94 -17.42 -15.20
C GLU A 112 1.79 -16.49 -14.80
N PHE A 113 1.60 -15.38 -15.50
CA PHE A 113 0.50 -14.43 -15.24
C PHE A 113 -0.90 -14.96 -15.58
N TYR A 114 -1.01 -16.05 -16.36
CA TYR A 114 -2.29 -16.63 -16.79
C TYR A 114 -2.75 -17.86 -15.99
N ARG A 115 -1.95 -18.34 -15.03
CA ARG A 115 -2.37 -19.39 -14.11
C ARG A 115 -3.01 -18.75 -12.87
N ASN A 116 -4.33 -18.58 -12.90
CA ASN A 116 -5.19 -18.46 -11.72
C ASN A 116 -6.66 -18.64 -12.11
#